data_AF-A0A9N9ANF5-F1
#
_entry.id   AF-A0A9N9ANF5-F1
#
_cell.length_a   1.000
_cell.length_b   1.000
_cell.length_c   1.000
_cell.angle_alpha   90.00
_cell.angle_beta   90.00
_cell.angle_gamma   90.00
#
_symmetry.space_group_name_H-M   'P 1'
#
loop_
_entity.id
_entity.type
_entity.pdbx_description
1 polymer ?
#
loop_
_entity_poly.entity_id
_entity_poly.type
_entity_poly.pdbx_seq_one_letter_code
_entity_poly.pdbx_strand_id
1 'polypeptide(L)'
;MVRKLPRRAPMTSKRGHEYYKGTGTGAMGWHTKRDGYIIDWNKVRTYVVPLDLDTCELKPYVSPKTPKYKYDMTPVKYYNLINEKWKQKFNNPKRKSPAVVQSRDETPILIDNDKSLYNLLGSTKFNFGATPGIDYSSLSIWAFRYMNILRF
;
A
#
# COMPACT_ATOMS: atom_id res chain seq x y z
N MET A 1 4.74 -43.89 40.67
CA MET A 1 3.71 -44.24 39.66
C MET A 1 4.20 -43.75 38.29
N VAL A 2 4.73 -44.65 37.44
CA VAL A 2 5.28 -44.25 36.13
C VAL A 2 4.15 -44.23 35.10
N ARG A 3 3.78 -43.05 34.59
CA ARG A 3 2.76 -42.91 33.55
C ARG A 3 3.36 -43.27 32.19
N LYS A 4 2.90 -44.36 31.60
CA LYS A 4 3.30 -44.81 30.25
C LYS A 4 2.75 -43.82 29.21
N LEU A 5 3.63 -43.28 28.35
CA LEU A 5 3.20 -42.40 27.27
C LEU A 5 2.37 -43.16 26.21
N PRO A 6 1.33 -42.55 25.63
CA PRO A 6 0.54 -43.17 24.58
C PRO A 6 1.40 -43.40 23.33
N ARG A 7 1.60 -44.67 22.96
CA ARG A 7 2.49 -45.09 21.86
C ARG A 7 1.99 -44.71 20.46
N ARG A 8 0.69 -44.45 20.28
CA ARG A 8 0.05 -44.15 18.98
C ARG A 8 -0.56 -42.74 18.92
N ALA A 9 0.00 -41.78 19.64
CA ALA A 9 -0.38 -40.37 19.50
C ALA A 9 0.32 -39.74 18.27
N PRO A 10 -0.30 -38.78 17.57
CA PRO A 10 0.36 -38.08 16.48
C PRO A 10 1.63 -37.39 16.98
N MET A 11 2.72 -37.51 16.20
CA MET A 11 3.98 -36.84 16.55
C MET A 11 3.82 -35.32 16.45
N THR A 12 4.41 -34.57 17.38
CA THR A 12 4.51 -33.12 17.31
C THR A 12 5.92 -32.72 16.90
N SER A 13 6.15 -31.44 16.60
CA SER A 13 7.50 -30.91 16.33
C SER A 13 8.47 -31.02 17.52
N LYS A 14 7.97 -31.41 18.71
CA LYS A 14 8.76 -31.55 19.95
C LYS A 14 9.11 -33.01 20.27
N ARG A 15 8.77 -33.96 19.39
CA ARG A 15 9.00 -35.40 19.59
C ARG A 15 9.82 -35.96 18.42
N GLY A 16 10.62 -36.99 18.71
CA GLY A 16 11.50 -37.65 17.72
C GLY A 16 12.89 -37.01 17.65
N HIS A 17 13.90 -37.82 17.35
CA HIS A 17 15.27 -37.36 17.07
C HIS A 17 15.39 -36.99 15.59
N GLU A 18 16.00 -35.85 15.26
CA GLU A 18 16.22 -35.39 13.87
C GLU A 18 14.96 -35.34 12.99
N TYR A 19 13.78 -35.31 13.60
CA TYR A 19 12.51 -35.28 12.89
C TYR A 19 11.97 -33.86 12.80
N TYR A 20 11.99 -33.29 11.60
CA TYR A 20 11.40 -31.97 11.32
C TYR A 20 9.97 -32.10 10.76
N LYS A 21 8.98 -31.64 11.54
CA LYS A 21 7.55 -31.68 11.15
C LYS A 21 6.99 -30.36 10.60
N GLY A 22 7.54 -29.23 11.05
CA GLY A 22 6.97 -27.90 10.79
C GLY A 22 5.74 -27.55 11.67
N THR A 23 5.20 -26.34 11.48
CA THR A 23 4.12 -25.73 12.30
C THR A 23 2.99 -25.09 11.49
N GLY A 24 2.91 -25.35 10.18
CA GLY A 24 1.86 -24.77 9.32
C GLY A 24 2.11 -23.32 8.90
N THR A 25 3.32 -22.80 9.08
CA THR A 25 3.69 -21.42 8.71
C THR A 25 3.83 -21.21 7.19
N GLY A 26 3.87 -22.28 6.39
CA GLY A 26 4.18 -22.20 4.95
C GLY A 26 5.64 -21.81 4.68
N ALA A 27 6.08 -21.94 3.43
CA ALA A 27 7.43 -21.59 2.99
C ALA A 27 7.46 -20.16 2.43
N MET A 28 8.40 -19.33 2.90
CA MET A 28 8.56 -17.92 2.48
C MET A 28 9.69 -17.75 1.45
N GLY A 29 10.15 -18.84 0.85
CA GLY A 29 11.40 -18.88 0.10
C GLY A 29 11.81 -20.31 -0.21
N TRP A 30 13.10 -20.53 -0.45
CA TRP A 30 13.65 -21.85 -0.76
C TRP A 30 15.02 -22.08 -0.11
N HIS A 31 15.34 -23.35 0.13
CA HIS A 31 16.66 -23.76 0.60
C HIS A 31 17.68 -23.73 -0.53
N THR A 32 18.92 -23.35 -0.23
CA THR A 32 20.03 -23.43 -1.17
C THR A 32 20.70 -24.80 -1.12
N LYS A 33 21.54 -25.10 -2.11
CA LYS A 33 22.30 -26.36 -2.16
C LYS A 33 23.18 -26.61 -0.93
N ARG A 34 23.61 -25.55 -0.24
CA ARG A 34 24.53 -25.62 0.91
C ARG A 34 23.85 -25.17 2.21
N ASP A 35 22.61 -25.61 2.42
CA ASP A 35 21.85 -25.41 3.67
C ASP A 35 21.59 -23.94 4.07
N GLY A 36 21.60 -23.03 3.09
CA GLY A 36 21.12 -21.67 3.28
C GLY A 36 19.61 -21.58 3.03
N TYR A 37 19.01 -20.44 3.39
CA TYR A 37 17.62 -20.13 3.05
C TYR A 37 17.55 -18.75 2.38
N ILE A 38 16.98 -18.68 1.18
CA ILE A 38 16.76 -17.42 0.46
C ILE A 38 15.28 -17.08 0.54
N ILE A 39 14.98 -15.88 1.03
CA ILE A 39 13.61 -15.36 1.18
C ILE A 39 13.13 -14.79 -0.15
N ASP A 40 11.92 -15.16 -0.54
CA ASP A 40 11.20 -14.61 -1.68
C ASP A 40 10.22 -13.55 -1.17
N TRP A 41 10.56 -12.27 -1.33
CA TRP A 41 9.76 -11.15 -0.83
C TRP A 41 8.33 -11.13 -1.38
N ASN A 42 8.08 -11.74 -2.55
CA ASN A 42 6.73 -11.83 -3.11
C ASN A 42 5.83 -12.82 -2.36
N LYS A 43 6.43 -13.77 -1.61
CA LYS A 43 5.70 -14.77 -0.81
C LYS A 43 5.55 -14.37 0.66
N VAL A 44 6.26 -13.32 1.09
CA VAL A 44 6.17 -12.83 2.46
C VAL A 44 4.81 -12.18 2.67
N ARG A 45 4.05 -12.70 3.65
CA ARG A 45 2.72 -12.19 3.98
C ARG A 45 2.83 -10.81 4.62
N THR A 46 2.21 -9.81 4.00
CA THR A 46 2.10 -8.44 4.53
C THR A 46 0.67 -8.17 5.01
N TYR A 47 0.55 -7.44 6.12
CA TYR A 47 -0.74 -6.97 6.63
C TYR A 47 -0.85 -5.48 6.33
N VAL A 48 -1.50 -5.15 5.21
CA VAL A 48 -1.66 -3.76 4.77
C VAL A 48 -2.73 -3.08 5.61
N VAL A 49 -2.35 -2.02 6.30
CA VAL A 49 -3.25 -1.19 7.09
C VAL A 49 -3.87 -0.11 6.19
N PRO A 50 -5.20 0.08 6.20
CA PRO A 50 -5.83 1.14 5.40
C PRO A 50 -5.43 2.54 5.91
N LEU A 51 -5.40 3.50 5.00
CA LEU A 51 -5.24 4.91 5.35
C LEU A 51 -6.48 5.38 6.11
N ASP A 52 -6.30 6.24 7.12
CA ASP A 52 -7.37 6.84 7.93
C ASP A 52 -8.12 5.89 8.88
N LEU A 53 -7.49 4.78 9.28
CA LEU A 53 -8.07 3.85 10.27
C LEU A 53 -8.35 4.54 11.62
N ASP A 54 -7.50 5.49 12.01
CA ASP A 54 -7.59 6.21 13.29
C ASP A 54 -8.81 7.14 13.36
N THR A 55 -9.23 7.66 12.21
CA THR A 55 -10.40 8.55 12.07
C THR A 55 -11.67 7.81 11.69
N CYS A 56 -11.63 6.47 11.61
CA CYS A 56 -12.78 5.66 11.21
C CYS A 56 -13.90 5.75 12.26
N GLU A 57 -15.11 6.10 11.83
CA GLU A 57 -16.29 6.16 12.70
C GLU A 57 -16.78 4.76 13.14
N LEU A 58 -16.43 3.73 12.37
CA LEU A 58 -16.90 2.36 12.61
C LEU A 58 -16.19 1.73 13.82
N LYS A 59 -16.99 1.18 14.73
CA LYS A 59 -16.53 0.55 15.97
C LYS A 59 -16.68 -0.98 15.92
N PRO A 60 -15.91 -1.74 16.72
CA PRO A 60 -16.02 -3.20 16.77
C PRO A 60 -17.38 -3.70 17.27
N TYR A 61 -18.12 -2.86 18.01
CA TYR A 61 -19.43 -3.19 18.56
C TYR A 61 -20.49 -2.17 18.12
N VAL A 62 -21.73 -2.64 18.08
CA VAL A 62 -22.92 -1.85 17.76
C VAL A 62 -23.80 -1.72 19.01
N SER A 63 -24.55 -0.63 19.12
CA SER A 63 -25.52 -0.44 20.20
C SER A 63 -26.57 -1.56 20.21
N PRO A 64 -26.92 -2.15 21.37
CA PRO A 64 -27.98 -3.15 21.47
C PRO A 64 -29.36 -2.64 21.04
N LYS A 65 -29.55 -1.31 21.03
CA LYS A 65 -30.81 -0.65 20.64
C LYS A 65 -31.02 -0.62 19.12
N THR A 66 -29.98 -0.91 18.34
CA THR A 66 -30.07 -0.90 16.87
C THR A 66 -30.94 -2.06 16.39
N PRO A 67 -31.93 -1.83 15.49
CA PRO A 67 -32.74 -2.91 14.95
C PRO A 67 -31.87 -3.86 14.11
N LYS A 68 -32.16 -5.17 14.20
CA LYS A 68 -31.47 -6.18 13.40
C LYS A 68 -32.02 -6.17 11.97
N TYR A 69 -31.14 -5.89 11.00
CA TYR A 69 -31.50 -5.91 9.60
C TYR A 69 -31.50 -7.34 9.04
N LYS A 70 -32.54 -7.72 8.27
CA LYS A 70 -32.60 -8.98 7.52
C LYS A 70 -32.31 -8.69 6.05
N TYR A 71 -31.33 -9.40 5.48
CA TYR A 71 -30.96 -9.21 4.08
C TYR A 71 -31.78 -10.13 3.16
N ASP A 72 -32.55 -9.52 2.25
CA ASP A 72 -33.30 -10.23 1.20
C ASP A 72 -32.62 -10.08 -0.17
N MET A 73 -31.28 -10.16 -0.22
CA MET A 73 -30.49 -9.97 -1.44
C MET A 73 -30.21 -11.34 -2.09
N THR A 74 -30.95 -11.67 -3.14
CA THR A 74 -30.66 -12.86 -3.97
C THR A 74 -29.67 -12.51 -5.08
N PRO A 75 -28.93 -13.49 -5.65
CA PRO A 75 -28.02 -13.25 -6.77
C PRO A 75 -28.72 -12.59 -7.97
N VAL A 76 -29.96 -13.00 -8.27
CA VAL A 76 -30.78 -12.42 -9.34
C VAL A 76 -31.12 -10.96 -9.05
N LYS A 77 -31.54 -10.65 -7.82
CA LYS A 77 -31.85 -9.29 -7.38
C LYS A 77 -30.60 -8.39 -7.40
N TYR A 78 -29.45 -8.92 -7.02
CA TYR A 78 -28.17 -8.21 -7.09
C TYR A 78 -27.77 -7.90 -8.54
N TYR A 79 -27.86 -8.88 -9.45
CA TYR A 79 -27.58 -8.70 -10.88
C TYR A 79 -28.48 -7.63 -11.51
N ASN A 80 -29.78 -7.68 -11.24
CA ASN A 80 -30.74 -6.70 -11.74
C ASN A 80 -30.45 -5.29 -11.20
N LEU A 81 -30.18 -5.16 -9.89
CA LEU A 81 -29.81 -3.89 -9.26
C LEU A 81 -28.56 -3.27 -9.91
N ILE A 82 -27.54 -4.08 -10.22
CA ILE A 82 -26.34 -3.63 -10.93
C ILE A 82 -26.74 -3.13 -12.33
N ASN A 83 -27.46 -3.93 -13.11
CA ASN A 83 -27.85 -3.56 -14.46
C ASN A 83 -28.67 -2.26 -14.50
N GLU A 84 -29.56 -2.06 -13.53
CA GLU A 84 -30.31 -0.82 -13.38
C GLU A 84 -29.40 0.36 -13.06
N LYS A 85 -28.48 0.23 -12.10
CA LYS A 85 -27.48 1.27 -11.80
C LYS A 85 -26.63 1.62 -13.02
N TRP A 86 -26.23 0.63 -13.82
CA TRP A 86 -25.49 0.85 -15.06
C TRP A 86 -26.34 1.59 -16.10
N LYS A 87 -27.57 1.15 -16.38
CA LYS A 87 -28.49 1.83 -17.31
C LYS A 87 -28.76 3.28 -16.89
N GLN A 88 -28.97 3.52 -15.60
CA GLN A 88 -29.16 4.87 -15.04
C GLN A 88 -27.93 5.76 -15.23
N LYS A 89 -26.73 5.20 -15.08
CA LYS A 89 -25.46 5.93 -15.28
C LYS A 89 -25.29 6.37 -16.74
N PHE A 90 -25.66 5.53 -17.71
CA PHE A 90 -25.55 5.86 -19.14
C PHE A 90 -26.66 6.79 -19.64
N ASN A 91 -27.89 6.61 -19.16
CA ASN A 91 -29.06 7.39 -19.61
C ASN A 91 -29.13 8.79 -18.99
N ASN A 92 -28.36 9.07 -17.92
CA ASN A 92 -28.22 10.40 -17.35
C ASN A 92 -26.78 10.92 -17.46
N PRO A 93 -26.34 11.36 -18.66
CA PRO A 93 -24.99 11.87 -18.87
C PRO A 93 -24.70 13.18 -18.11
N LYS A 94 -25.72 13.84 -17.53
CA LYS A 94 -25.61 15.11 -16.80
C LYS A 94 -25.29 14.97 -15.30
N ARG A 95 -25.21 13.76 -14.76
CA ARG A 95 -24.46 13.56 -13.51
C ARG A 95 -22.98 13.53 -13.86
N LYS A 96 -22.40 14.70 -14.13
CA LYS A 96 -21.00 14.90 -13.75
C LYS A 96 -20.95 14.43 -12.30
N SER A 97 -20.12 13.44 -11.97
CA SER A 97 -19.71 13.23 -10.58
C SER A 97 -19.53 14.61 -9.98
N PRO A 98 -20.03 14.92 -8.76
CA PRO A 98 -19.79 16.23 -8.17
C PRO A 98 -18.34 16.52 -8.44
N ALA A 99 -18.06 17.60 -9.19
CA ALA A 99 -16.69 17.92 -9.52
C ALA A 99 -16.00 17.83 -8.17
N VAL A 100 -15.11 16.86 -8.01
CA VAL A 100 -14.13 16.96 -6.96
C VAL A 100 -13.35 18.16 -7.45
N VAL A 101 -13.83 19.33 -7.04
CA VAL A 101 -13.02 20.53 -6.95
C VAL A 101 -11.95 20.05 -5.99
N GLN A 102 -10.88 19.47 -6.56
CA GLN A 102 -9.58 19.63 -5.95
C GLN A 102 -9.46 21.15 -5.88
N SER A 103 -9.74 21.72 -4.70
CA SER A 103 -9.67 23.16 -4.48
C SER A 103 -8.25 23.57 -4.84
N ARG A 104 -8.13 24.14 -6.04
CA ARG A 104 -7.03 24.97 -6.50
C ARG A 104 -7.35 26.43 -6.12
N ASP A 105 -7.79 26.63 -4.88
CA ASP A 105 -7.63 27.89 -4.17
C ASP A 105 -6.49 27.58 -3.19
N GLU A 106 -5.21 27.81 -3.49
CA GLU A 106 -4.61 29.08 -3.87
C GLU A 106 -5.22 30.24 -3.08
N THR A 107 -4.45 30.80 -2.15
CA THR A 107 -4.32 32.26 -2.19
C THR A 107 -2.85 32.62 -2.41
N PRO A 108 -2.54 33.35 -3.49
CA PRO A 108 -1.29 34.07 -3.64
C PRO A 108 -1.34 35.23 -2.64
N ILE A 109 -0.33 35.30 -1.77
CA ILE A 109 -0.15 36.48 -0.93
C ILE A 109 0.34 37.60 -1.84
N LEU A 110 -0.36 38.73 -1.74
CA LEU A 110 -0.21 39.95 -2.51
C LEU A 110 1.25 40.40 -2.62
N ILE A 111 1.59 40.96 -3.78
CA ILE A 111 2.78 41.78 -3.95
C ILE A 111 2.56 43.05 -3.11
N ASP A 112 3.04 43.01 -1.87
CA ASP A 112 3.46 44.24 -1.20
C ASP A 112 4.81 44.61 -1.82
N ASN A 113 4.79 45.67 -2.62
CA ASN A 113 5.97 46.37 -3.12
C ASN A 113 6.68 47.07 -1.95
N ASP A 114 7.16 46.33 -0.95
CA ASP A 114 8.01 46.87 0.10
C ASP A 114 9.28 46.04 0.23
N LYS A 115 10.36 46.69 -0.22
CA LYS A 115 11.76 46.32 -0.11
C LYS A 115 12.09 45.89 1.33
N SER A 116 12.16 44.59 1.65
CA SER A 116 12.82 44.18 2.91
C SER A 116 13.41 42.77 3.02
N LEU A 117 13.16 41.81 2.10
CA LEU A 117 13.63 40.43 2.30
C LEU A 117 14.94 40.04 1.58
N TYR A 118 15.72 41.02 1.14
CA TYR A 118 17.13 40.79 0.74
C TYR A 118 18.12 40.79 1.92
N ASN A 119 17.64 40.90 3.17
CA ASN A 119 18.51 40.96 4.34
C ASN A 119 18.03 40.05 5.47
N LEU A 120 17.99 38.74 5.25
CA LEU A 120 18.27 37.76 6.32
C LEU A 120 18.77 36.41 5.79
N LEU A 121 19.35 36.39 4.58
CA LEU A 121 20.37 35.41 4.21
C LEU A 121 21.69 35.80 4.91
N GLY A 122 21.67 35.74 6.24
CA GLY A 122 22.80 35.94 7.12
C GLY A 122 23.25 34.60 7.70
N SER A 123 24.30 34.04 7.09
CA SER A 123 25.26 33.10 7.68
C SER A 123 24.74 31.85 8.42
N THR A 124 24.53 30.75 7.69
CA THR A 124 24.98 29.43 8.19
C THR A 124 25.59 28.64 7.04
N LYS A 125 26.92 28.62 6.99
CA LYS A 125 27.72 27.76 6.11
C LYS A 125 27.58 26.31 6.61
N PHE A 126 26.97 25.43 5.83
CA PHE A 126 27.18 23.98 5.96
C PHE A 126 28.09 23.53 4.80
N ASN A 127 29.36 23.27 5.13
CA ASN A 127 30.33 22.71 4.21
C ASN A 127 30.04 21.21 4.04
N PHE A 128 29.53 20.78 2.89
CA PHE A 128 29.70 19.39 2.45
C PHE A 128 30.97 19.29 1.63
N GLY A 129 31.99 18.63 2.21
CA GLY A 129 33.26 18.37 1.55
C GLY A 129 33.05 17.56 0.27
N ALA A 130 33.62 18.05 -0.83
CA ALA A 130 33.70 17.36 -2.10
C ALA A 130 34.60 16.11 -1.98
N THR A 131 34.07 14.93 -2.30
CA THR A 131 34.87 13.77 -2.69
C THR A 131 35.26 13.92 -4.16
N PRO A 132 36.55 14.03 -4.52
CA PRO A 132 36.95 14.16 -5.92
C PRO A 132 36.99 12.77 -6.58
N GLY A 133 36.42 12.63 -7.79
CA GLY A 133 36.71 11.44 -8.61
C GLY A 133 35.65 10.93 -9.60
N ILE A 134 34.70 11.74 -10.07
CA ILE A 134 33.82 11.31 -11.18
C ILE A 134 33.80 12.40 -12.26
N ASP A 135 34.40 12.06 -13.41
CA ASP A 135 34.46 12.88 -14.62
C ASP A 135 33.15 12.68 -15.42
N TYR A 136 32.37 13.76 -15.61
CA TYR A 136 31.07 13.75 -16.30
C TYR A 136 31.17 14.16 -17.77
N SER A 137 32.28 13.88 -18.41
CA SER A 137 32.52 14.15 -19.84
C SER A 137 31.81 13.19 -20.81
N SER A 138 30.96 12.27 -20.34
CA SER A 138 30.29 11.24 -21.17
C SER A 138 28.74 11.26 -21.15
N LEU A 139 28.09 12.25 -20.53
CA LEU A 139 26.62 12.32 -20.44
C LEU A 139 25.96 13.26 -21.47
N SER A 140 26.42 13.27 -22.73
CA SER A 140 25.90 14.18 -23.77
C SER A 140 25.27 13.53 -25.02
N ILE A 141 25.08 12.21 -25.09
CA ILE A 141 24.63 11.58 -26.36
C ILE A 141 23.31 10.77 -26.26
N TRP A 142 22.82 10.43 -25.07
CA TRP A 142 21.59 9.61 -24.94
C TRP A 142 20.30 10.38 -24.60
N ALA A 143 20.38 11.67 -24.22
CA ALA A 143 19.20 12.44 -23.79
C ALA A 143 18.39 13.07 -24.94
N PHE A 144 18.86 13.03 -26.19
CA PHE A 144 18.18 13.66 -27.33
C PHE A 144 17.30 12.71 -28.17
N ARG A 145 17.27 11.40 -27.88
CA ARG A 145 16.61 10.40 -28.74
C ARG A 145 15.16 10.05 -28.35
N TYR A 146 14.65 10.52 -27.22
CA TYR A 146 13.28 10.18 -26.76
C TYR A 146 12.23 11.29 -26.88
N MET A 147 12.59 12.47 -27.38
CA MET A 147 11.66 13.59 -27.58
C MET A 147 11.17 13.72 -29.03
N ASN A 148 10.91 12.61 -29.73
CA ASN A 148 10.38 12.67 -31.10
C ASN A 148 9.48 11.49 -31.53
N ILE A 149 8.76 10.89 -30.58
CA ILE A 149 7.66 9.96 -30.89
C ILE A 149 6.42 10.49 -30.17
N LEU A 150 5.77 11.50 -30.77
CA LEU A 150 4.37 11.90 -30.54
C LEU A 150 4.01 13.06 -31.52
N ARG A 151 4.14 12.79 -32.82
CA ARG A 151 3.49 13.55 -33.89
C ARG A 151 3.28 12.59 -35.06
N PHE A 152 2.11 11.95 -35.09
CA PHE A 152 1.27 11.59 -36.24
C PHE A 152 0.17 10.65 -35.75
#